data_AF-A0A7V7DE54-F1
#
_entry.id   AF-A0A7V7DE54-F1
#
_cell.length_a   1.000
_cell.length_b   1.000
_cell.length_c   1.000
_cell.angle_alpha   90.00
_cell.angle_beta   90.00
_cell.angle_gamma   90.00
#
_symmetry.space_group_name_H-M   'P 1'
#
loop_
_entity.id
_entity.type
_entity.pdbx_description
1 polymer ?
#
loop_
_entity_poly.entity_id
_entity_poly.type
_entity_poly.pdbx_seq_one_letter_code
_entity_poly.pdbx_strand_id
1 'polypeptide(L)'
;SEGRVREIKHGAAVIATGADEYKPTEYLYGKDDRVLTQLELEAQIAKIAEKVINSQSLVMIQCVGCRQEDRNYCSRICCSHAIKNALKLKEITPGMDIHILFRDMRTYGFREDYYREAADKGVRFIRYVPEDKPRVEAAVEEGRPVLRITVPDAILGQSLALDADLIALSVAVIPSATSNDVSRFFKIPLSPDGFFQEAHVKLRPVDFGAEGVYLCGTAHYPKHISEAISQAYGAAGRALTLLSRDTVVASGSVCDVDESKCVSCGACITVCTYGAIEFYETPQGRKATVNPVLCKGDGLCNTVCTTSAISLKHYTDEEIFNQIDAAYPAV
;
A
#
# COMPACT_ATOMS: atom_id res chain seq x y z
N SER A 1 8.71 -21.75 10.12
CA SER A 1 8.20 -23.13 10.31
C SER A 1 8.74 -23.98 9.17
N GLU A 2 9.31 -25.14 9.48
CA GLU A 2 9.78 -26.12 8.47
C GLU A 2 8.70 -26.34 7.41
N GLY A 3 9.08 -26.27 6.13
CA GLY A 3 8.22 -26.05 4.96
C GLY A 3 7.21 -27.17 4.66
N ARG A 4 6.27 -27.42 5.59
CA ARG A 4 5.13 -28.28 5.39
C ARG A 4 4.06 -27.51 4.63
N VAL A 5 3.84 -27.92 3.38
CA VAL A 5 2.72 -27.44 2.57
C VAL A 5 1.43 -27.93 3.24
N ARG A 6 0.50 -27.01 3.48
CA ARG A 6 -0.83 -27.31 4.01
C ARG A 6 -1.87 -26.72 3.07
N GLU A 7 -2.83 -27.55 2.67
CA GLU A 7 -4.01 -27.08 1.96
C GLU A 7 -5.00 -26.47 2.96
N ILE A 8 -5.47 -25.25 2.68
CA ILE A 8 -6.49 -24.56 3.47
C ILE A 8 -7.65 -24.24 2.54
N LYS A 9 -8.80 -24.87 2.77
CA LYS A 9 -10.04 -24.54 2.06
C LYS A 9 -10.64 -23.29 2.69
N HIS A 10 -10.85 -22.25 1.88
CA HIS A 10 -11.42 -20.98 2.34
C HIS A 10 -12.36 -20.39 1.28
N GLY A 11 -13.41 -19.69 1.73
CA GLY A 11 -14.34 -18.98 0.84
C GLY A 11 -14.03 -17.49 0.66
N ALA A 12 -13.16 -16.94 1.51
CA ALA A 12 -12.73 -15.55 1.45
C ALA A 12 -11.26 -15.42 1.88
N ALA A 13 -10.57 -14.40 1.38
CA ALA A 13 -9.21 -14.02 1.78
C ALA A 13 -9.16 -12.51 2.11
N VAL A 14 -8.44 -12.14 3.17
CA VAL A 14 -8.23 -10.74 3.54
C VAL A 14 -6.73 -10.44 3.49
N ILE A 15 -6.34 -9.52 2.63
CA ILE A 15 -4.95 -9.08 2.46
C ILE A 15 -4.66 -8.01 3.51
N ALA A 16 -3.84 -8.38 4.49
CA ALA A 16 -3.44 -7.55 5.63
C ALA A 16 -1.91 -7.61 5.83
N THR A 17 -1.15 -7.69 4.74
CA THR A 17 0.32 -7.89 4.75
C THR A 17 1.11 -6.67 5.24
N GLY A 18 0.43 -5.56 5.53
CA GLY A 18 1.05 -4.36 6.03
C GLY A 18 1.91 -3.63 5.00
N ALA A 19 2.86 -2.87 5.51
CA ALA A 19 3.77 -2.00 4.78
C ALA A 19 5.11 -1.96 5.52
N ASP A 20 6.17 -1.59 4.81
CA ASP A 20 7.52 -1.54 5.36
C ASP A 20 7.97 -0.09 5.59
N GLU A 21 8.99 0.06 6.43
CA GLU A 21 9.67 1.33 6.66
C GLU A 21 10.72 1.56 5.55
N TYR A 22 10.71 2.73 4.92
CA TYR A 22 11.78 3.13 4.02
C TYR A 22 13.10 3.30 4.76
N LYS A 23 14.18 2.72 4.24
CA LYS A 23 15.54 2.92 4.74
C LYS A 23 16.24 4.01 3.90
N PRO A 24 16.44 5.22 4.44
CA PRO A 24 16.96 6.36 3.68
C PRO A 24 18.46 6.23 3.40
N THR A 25 18.91 6.86 2.32
CA THR A 25 20.34 7.03 2.01
C THR A 25 20.82 8.48 2.20
N GLU A 26 19.90 9.35 2.61
CA GLU A 26 20.10 10.79 2.86
C GLU A 26 20.38 11.08 4.36
N TYR A 27 20.86 12.29 4.65
CA TYR A 27 21.08 12.81 6.01
C TYR A 27 22.02 11.99 6.92
N LEU A 28 23.04 11.34 6.35
CA LEU A 28 24.02 10.51 7.07
C LEU A 28 23.42 9.25 7.74
N TYR A 29 22.20 8.84 7.37
CA TYR A 29 21.64 7.59 7.86
C TYR A 29 22.52 6.40 7.47
N GLY A 30 22.76 5.49 8.43
CA GLY A 30 23.66 4.34 8.28
C GLY A 30 25.16 4.69 8.25
N LYS A 31 25.51 5.98 8.33
CA LYS A 31 26.90 6.45 8.42
C LYS A 31 27.24 7.03 9.80
N ASP A 32 26.25 7.59 10.50
CA ASP A 32 26.38 8.11 11.86
C ASP A 32 25.28 7.53 12.75
N ASP A 33 25.67 6.87 13.84
CA ASP A 33 24.75 6.19 14.77
C ASP A 33 23.82 7.15 15.54
N ARG A 34 24.05 8.47 15.44
CA ARG A 34 23.18 9.51 16.02
C ARG A 34 21.99 9.85 15.12
N VAL A 35 21.99 9.36 13.87
CA VAL A 35 20.88 9.52 12.92
C VAL A 35 20.00 8.27 12.95
N LEU A 36 18.78 8.43 13.43
CA LEU A 36 17.81 7.35 13.62
C LEU A 36 16.58 7.57 12.74
N THR A 37 15.86 6.51 12.36
CA THR A 37 14.47 6.68 11.92
C THR A 37 13.55 6.96 13.12
N GLN A 38 12.34 7.47 12.88
CA GLN A 38 11.34 7.62 13.95
C GLN A 38 11.00 6.31 14.65
N LEU A 39 11.01 5.18 13.93
CA LEU A 39 10.75 3.86 14.51
C LEU A 39 11.91 3.41 15.42
N GLU A 40 13.15 3.66 15.00
CA GLU A 40 14.35 3.38 15.80
C GLU A 40 14.41 4.27 17.04
N LEU A 41 14.12 5.56 16.89
CA LEU A 41 13.99 6.49 18.02
C LEU A 41 12.93 6.01 19.00
N GLU A 42 11.74 5.64 18.51
CA GLU A 42 10.66 5.13 19.35
C GLU A 42 11.06 3.87 20.13
N ALA A 43 11.79 2.94 19.49
CA ALA A 43 12.33 1.76 20.17
C ALA A 43 13.34 2.13 21.27
N GLN A 44 14.13 3.18 21.08
CA GLN A 44 15.07 3.66 22.10
C GLN A 44 14.37 4.42 23.24
N ILE A 45 13.34 5.21 22.94
CA ILE A 45 12.48 5.85 23.96
C ILE A 45 11.81 4.78 24.82
N ALA A 46 11.25 3.74 24.20
CA ALA A 46 10.57 2.65 24.91
C ALA A 46 11.51 1.89 25.87
N LYS A 47 12.81 1.83 25.54
CA LYS A 47 13.85 1.22 26.38
C LYS A 47 14.49 2.18 27.37
N ILE A 48 14.12 3.47 27.35
CA ILE A 48 14.74 4.52 28.17
C ILE A 48 16.27 4.51 27.94
N ALA A 49 16.68 4.45 26.67
CA ALA A 49 18.09 4.36 26.33
C ALA A 49 18.82 5.65 26.77
N GLU A 50 19.89 5.50 27.55
CA GLU A 50 20.68 6.62 28.08
C GLU A 50 21.15 7.58 26.99
N LYS A 51 21.54 7.02 25.83
CA LYS A 51 21.94 7.80 24.64
C LYS A 51 20.88 8.83 24.22
N VAL A 52 19.60 8.48 24.31
CA VAL A 52 18.49 9.35 23.89
C VAL A 52 18.05 10.28 25.01
N ILE A 53 17.82 9.77 26.21
CA ILE A 53 17.27 10.57 27.31
C ILE A 53 18.27 11.61 27.85
N ASN A 54 19.58 11.35 27.74
CA ASN A 54 20.64 12.26 28.15
C ASN A 54 21.07 13.24 27.04
N SER A 55 20.49 13.11 25.84
CA SER A 55 20.74 14.08 24.76
C SER A 55 20.12 15.43 25.11
N GLN A 56 20.83 16.51 24.77
CA GLN A 56 20.37 17.87 25.03
C GLN A 56 19.54 18.41 23.87
N SER A 57 19.78 17.96 22.64
CA SER A 57 19.10 18.46 21.45
C SER A 57 18.71 17.35 20.46
N LEU A 58 17.53 17.50 19.85
CA LEU A 58 16.98 16.59 18.85
C LEU A 58 16.39 17.39 17.69
N VAL A 59 16.80 17.03 16.47
CA VAL A 59 16.20 17.57 15.24
C VAL A 59 15.47 16.47 14.50
N MET A 60 14.18 16.66 14.24
CA MET A 60 13.37 15.73 13.46
C MET A 60 13.14 16.28 12.05
N ILE A 61 13.45 15.48 11.02
CA ILE A 61 13.28 15.90 9.62
C ILE A 61 12.06 15.19 9.04
N GLN A 62 11.07 15.96 8.60
CA GLN A 62 9.85 15.44 8.00
C GLN A 62 10.02 15.10 6.52
N CYS A 63 9.09 14.31 5.98
CA CYS A 63 9.00 14.00 4.54
C CYS A 63 10.26 13.34 3.95
N VAL A 64 11.02 12.57 4.74
CA VAL A 64 12.21 11.86 4.26
C VAL A 64 11.76 10.71 3.36
N GLY A 65 12.25 10.69 2.12
CA GLY A 65 11.81 9.73 1.11
C GLY A 65 10.34 9.80 0.68
N CYS A 66 9.53 10.82 1.01
CA CYS A 66 8.16 10.93 0.48
C CYS A 66 7.79 12.36 0.09
N ARG A 67 6.72 12.52 -0.72
CA ARG A 67 6.35 13.78 -1.38
C ARG A 67 7.47 14.33 -2.28
N GLN A 68 8.12 13.41 -2.99
CA GLN A 68 9.17 13.64 -3.98
C GLN A 68 8.74 13.01 -5.31
N GLU A 69 9.44 13.29 -6.40
CA GLU A 69 9.06 12.85 -7.75
C GLU A 69 8.95 11.31 -7.86
N ASP A 70 9.88 10.58 -7.24
CA ASP A 70 9.92 9.13 -7.18
C ASP A 70 8.88 8.52 -6.23
N ARG A 71 8.37 9.30 -5.27
CA ARG A 71 7.38 8.87 -4.28
C ARG A 71 6.43 10.02 -3.95
N ASN A 72 5.50 10.30 -4.86
CA ASN A 72 4.62 11.47 -4.79
C ASN A 72 3.35 11.23 -3.96
N TYR A 73 3.52 10.66 -2.77
CA TYR A 73 2.46 10.54 -1.77
C TYR A 73 2.97 10.94 -0.38
N CYS A 74 2.03 11.28 0.50
CA CYS A 74 2.31 11.50 1.91
C CYS A 74 2.17 10.20 2.68
N SER A 75 3.13 9.87 3.54
CA SER A 75 3.05 8.69 4.41
C SER A 75 2.04 8.81 5.56
N ARG A 76 1.35 9.95 5.69
CA ARG A 76 0.25 10.29 6.61
C ARG A 76 0.57 10.25 8.12
N ILE A 77 1.41 9.32 8.57
CA ILE A 77 1.69 9.05 9.98
C ILE A 77 2.90 9.82 10.53
N CYS A 78 3.83 10.21 9.66
CA CYS A 78 5.12 10.80 10.02
C CYS A 78 5.00 12.07 10.89
N CYS A 79 4.07 12.97 10.59
CA CYS A 79 3.84 14.19 11.37
C CYS A 79 3.41 13.89 12.81
N SER A 80 2.43 13.01 12.97
CA SER A 80 1.93 12.63 14.29
C SER A 80 2.93 11.80 15.09
N HIS A 81 3.72 10.95 14.43
CA HIS A 81 4.77 10.17 15.10
C HIS A 81 5.86 11.08 15.68
N ALA A 82 6.32 12.06 14.90
CA ALA A 82 7.30 13.04 15.36
C ALA A 82 6.80 13.79 16.60
N ILE A 83 5.57 14.30 16.56
CA ILE A 83 4.95 15.01 17.68
C ILE A 83 4.79 14.11 18.91
N LYS A 84 4.30 12.88 18.74
CA LYS A 84 4.17 11.89 19.82
C LYS A 84 5.52 11.64 20.50
N ASN A 85 6.57 11.39 19.72
CA ASN A 85 7.91 11.14 20.25
C ASN A 85 8.49 12.39 20.93
N ALA A 86 8.26 13.58 20.36
CA ALA A 86 8.70 14.84 20.95
C ALA A 86 8.02 15.12 22.30
N LEU A 87 6.69 14.95 22.37
CA LEU A 87 5.94 15.07 23.62
C LEU A 87 6.44 14.07 24.67
N LYS A 88 6.69 12.82 24.27
CA LYS A 88 7.18 11.81 25.19
C LYS A 88 8.58 12.14 25.73
N LEU A 89 9.44 12.69 24.89
CA LEU A 89 10.77 13.14 25.31
C LEU A 89 10.70 14.40 26.18
N LYS A 90 9.76 15.32 25.95
CA LYS A 90 9.50 16.45 26.86
C LYS A 90 8.96 16.01 28.22
N GLU A 91 8.29 14.85 28.33
CA GLU A 91 7.91 14.28 29.63
C GLU A 91 9.11 13.70 30.39
N ILE A 92 10.00 12.98 29.68
CA ILE A 92 11.14 12.28 30.29
C ILE A 92 12.29 13.25 30.58
N THR A 93 12.60 14.12 29.61
CA THR A 93 13.69 15.10 29.62
C THR A 93 13.12 16.49 29.27
N PRO A 94 12.45 17.19 30.21
CA PRO A 94 11.75 18.45 29.93
C PRO A 94 12.62 19.55 29.31
N GLY A 95 13.91 19.57 29.66
CA GLY A 95 14.90 20.53 29.16
C GLY A 95 15.44 20.23 27.76
N MET A 96 15.10 19.09 27.14
CA MET A 96 15.63 18.72 25.83
C MET A 96 15.13 19.70 24.76
N ASP A 97 16.04 20.20 23.93
CA ASP A 97 15.70 21.12 22.86
C ASP A 97 15.26 20.35 21.61
N ILE A 98 14.04 20.58 21.13
CA ILE A 98 13.44 19.79 20.03
C ILE A 98 13.01 20.70 18.90
N HIS A 99 13.54 20.44 17.71
CA HIS A 99 13.14 21.10 16.48
C HIS A 99 12.54 20.09 15.50
N ILE A 100 11.40 20.41 14.90
CA ILE A 100 10.78 19.62 13.84
C ILE A 100 10.83 20.43 12.55
N LEU A 101 11.63 19.97 11.58
CA LEU A 101 11.78 20.58 10.27
C LEU A 101 10.72 20.02 9.33
N PHE A 102 9.80 20.85 8.85
CA PHE A 102 8.62 20.40 8.12
C PHE A 102 8.30 21.24 6.89
N ARG A 103 7.52 20.68 5.97
CA ARG A 103 6.92 21.43 4.85
C ARG A 103 5.53 21.95 5.21
N ASP A 104 4.67 21.00 5.59
CA ASP A 104 3.30 21.21 6.06
C ASP A 104 3.06 20.25 7.21
N MET A 105 2.53 20.75 8.32
CA MET A 105 2.18 19.89 9.45
C MET A 105 0.82 19.25 9.16
N ARG A 106 0.79 17.91 9.09
CA ARG A 106 -0.43 17.15 8.73
C ARG A 106 -1.01 16.42 9.95
N THR A 107 -1.44 17.19 10.93
CA THR A 107 -2.10 16.75 12.17
C THR A 107 -3.62 16.85 12.08
N TYR A 108 -4.21 16.22 11.06
CA TYR A 108 -5.65 16.31 10.79
C TYR A 108 -6.51 15.64 11.88
N GLY A 109 -7.75 16.11 11.99
CA GLY A 109 -8.72 15.67 13.00
C GLY A 109 -8.31 16.14 14.40
N PHE A 110 -8.52 15.29 15.40
CA PHE A 110 -8.18 15.59 16.80
C PHE A 110 -6.68 15.66 17.10
N ARG A 111 -5.82 15.47 16.09
CA ARG A 111 -4.36 15.50 16.30
C ARG A 111 -3.77 16.90 16.35
N GLU A 112 -4.55 17.89 15.96
CA GLU A 112 -4.16 19.29 16.07
C GLU A 112 -3.92 19.69 17.54
N ASP A 113 -4.66 19.10 18.48
CA ASP A 113 -4.48 19.36 19.90
C ASP A 113 -3.08 18.91 20.38
N TYR A 114 -2.56 17.77 19.91
CA TYR A 114 -1.20 17.34 20.21
C TYR A 114 -0.13 18.23 19.58
N TYR A 115 -0.42 18.81 18.41
CA TYR A 115 0.49 19.77 17.78
C TYR A 115 0.60 21.04 18.64
N ARG A 116 -0.53 21.58 19.11
CA ARG A 116 -0.56 22.74 20.02
C ARG A 116 0.13 22.40 21.35
N GLU A 117 -0.17 21.26 21.93
CA GLU A 117 0.48 20.81 23.17
C GLU A 117 2.00 20.73 23.02
N ALA A 118 2.50 20.23 21.89
CA ALA A 118 3.94 20.17 21.63
C ALA A 118 4.55 21.57 21.51
N ALA A 119 3.88 22.50 20.82
CA ALA A 119 4.31 23.89 20.74
C ALA A 119 4.32 24.56 22.12
N ASP A 120 3.29 24.36 22.94
CA ASP A 120 3.18 24.89 24.31
C ASP A 120 4.29 24.33 25.23
N LYS A 121 4.74 23.09 24.98
CA LYS A 121 5.89 22.45 25.65
C LYS A 121 7.24 22.86 25.05
N GLY A 122 7.28 23.87 24.19
CA GLY A 122 8.51 24.45 23.63
C GLY A 122 9.17 23.59 22.55
N VAL A 123 8.42 22.72 21.86
CA VAL A 123 8.89 22.10 20.60
C VAL A 123 8.82 23.15 19.50
N ARG A 124 9.93 23.38 18.80
CA ARG A 124 10.00 24.39 17.73
C ARG A 124 9.75 23.76 16.38
N PHE A 125 8.98 24.44 15.55
CA PHE A 125 8.59 23.98 14.23
C PHE A 125 9.18 24.93 13.18
N ILE A 126 10.10 24.43 12.35
CA ILE A 126 10.79 25.23 11.35
C ILE A 126 10.36 24.76 9.97
N ARG A 127 9.82 25.68 9.18
CA ARG A 127 9.28 25.36 7.85
C ARG A 127 10.37 25.47 6.79
N TYR A 128 10.48 24.44 5.95
CA TYR A 128 11.35 24.44 4.76
C TYR A 128 10.54 24.15 3.49
N VAL A 129 11.15 24.45 2.33
CA VAL A 129 10.55 24.22 1.00
C VAL A 129 11.24 23.06 0.27
N PRO A 130 10.55 22.32 -0.60
CA PRO A 130 11.13 21.16 -1.31
C PRO A 130 12.39 21.46 -2.12
N GLU A 131 12.47 22.68 -2.65
CA GLU A 131 13.56 23.14 -3.51
C GLU A 131 14.83 23.45 -2.71
N ASP A 132 14.70 23.70 -1.41
CA ASP A 132 15.80 23.98 -0.50
C ASP A 132 15.65 23.16 0.80
N LYS A 133 16.00 21.88 0.67
CA LYS A 133 15.92 20.90 1.76
C LYS A 133 16.98 21.17 2.83
N PRO A 134 16.74 20.74 4.08
CA PRO A 134 17.76 20.75 5.12
C PRO A 134 19.03 20.03 4.64
N ARG A 135 20.20 20.44 5.14
CA ARG A 135 21.48 19.76 4.90
C ARG A 135 22.05 19.33 6.23
N VAL A 136 22.61 18.12 6.28
CA VAL A 136 23.15 17.54 7.51
C VAL A 136 24.62 17.23 7.30
N GLU A 137 25.46 17.73 8.19
CA GLU A 137 26.90 17.48 8.21
C GLU A 137 27.39 17.17 9.63
N ALA A 138 28.45 16.37 9.73
CA ALA A 138 29.14 16.20 11.00
C ALA A 138 30.02 17.43 11.25
N ALA A 139 29.90 18.05 12.42
CA ALA A 139 30.66 19.23 12.79
C ALA A 139 31.24 19.10 14.20
N VAL A 140 32.07 20.06 14.58
CA VAL A 140 32.62 20.19 15.92
C VAL A 140 32.28 21.59 16.42
N GLU A 141 31.58 21.65 17.55
CA GLU A 141 31.25 22.89 18.24
C GLU A 141 31.86 22.86 19.64
N GLU A 142 32.65 23.87 19.99
CA GLU A 142 33.36 23.96 21.29
C GLU A 142 34.15 22.68 21.68
N GLY A 143 34.66 21.95 20.69
CA GLY A 143 35.41 20.70 20.88
C GLY A 143 34.55 19.45 21.04
N ARG A 144 33.21 19.56 21.00
CA ARG A 144 32.26 18.43 21.03
C ARG A 144 31.80 18.08 19.61
N PRO A 145 31.75 16.78 19.23
CA PRO A 145 31.16 16.36 17.97
C PRO A 145 29.64 16.56 17.98
N VAL A 146 29.11 17.28 17.00
CA VAL A 146 27.67 17.55 16.82
C VAL A 146 27.24 17.22 15.40
N LEU A 147 25.93 17.08 15.19
CA LEU A 147 25.35 17.06 13.84
C LEU A 147 24.80 18.45 13.56
N ARG A 148 25.36 19.13 12.55
CA ARG A 148 24.90 20.46 12.13
C ARG A 148 23.86 20.32 11.03
N ILE A 149 22.71 20.93 11.24
CA ILE A 149 21.61 20.98 10.29
C ILE A 149 21.45 22.41 9.79
N THR A 150 21.70 22.63 8.50
CA THR A 150 21.42 23.91 7.84
C THR A 150 20.06 23.87 7.17
N VAL A 151 19.18 24.81 7.49
CA VAL A 151 17.82 24.89 6.93
C VAL A 151 17.45 26.34 6.64
N PRO A 152 16.83 26.65 5.49
CA PRO A 152 16.31 27.98 5.23
C PRO A 152 15.13 28.29 6.16
N ASP A 153 15.09 29.50 6.72
CA ASP A 153 13.94 30.00 7.45
C ASP A 153 13.22 31.08 6.65
N ALA A 154 11.97 30.78 6.28
CA ALA A 154 11.17 31.67 5.43
C ALA A 154 10.75 32.97 6.14
N ILE A 155 10.75 33.01 7.48
CA ILE A 155 10.34 34.18 8.25
C ILE A 155 11.51 35.17 8.38
N LEU A 156 12.70 34.65 8.68
CA LEU A 156 13.92 35.44 8.85
C LEU A 156 14.62 35.76 7.52
N GLY A 157 14.31 35.01 6.45
CA GLY A 157 14.94 35.19 5.13
C GLY A 157 16.42 34.78 5.11
N GLN A 158 16.86 33.98 6.07
CA GLN A 158 18.25 33.50 6.21
C GLN A 158 18.28 31.99 6.50
N SER A 159 19.44 31.38 6.32
CA SER A 159 19.65 29.98 6.72
C SER A 159 19.98 29.90 8.22
N LEU A 160 19.27 29.01 8.92
CA LEU A 160 19.56 28.64 10.30
C LEU A 160 20.55 27.47 10.30
N ALA A 161 21.52 27.52 11.22
CA ALA A 161 22.35 26.38 11.57
C ALA A 161 21.93 25.89 12.97
N LEU A 162 21.49 24.64 13.05
CA LEU A 162 21.04 23.99 14.27
C LEU A 162 22.01 22.85 14.60
N ASP A 163 22.59 22.87 15.78
CA ASP A 163 23.49 21.80 16.23
C ASP A 163 22.72 20.83 17.13
N ALA A 164 22.77 19.54 16.76
CA ALA A 164 21.96 18.48 17.34
C ALA A 164 22.82 17.32 17.87
N ASP A 165 22.44 16.78 19.02
CA ASP A 165 22.98 15.51 19.52
C ASP A 165 22.42 14.32 18.74
N LEU A 166 21.15 14.40 18.37
CA LEU A 166 20.42 13.36 17.64
C LEU A 166 19.61 13.94 16.48
N ILE A 167 19.49 13.14 15.42
CA ILE A 167 18.57 13.41 14.32
C ILE A 167 17.58 12.24 14.21
N ALA A 168 16.30 12.56 14.07
CA ALA A 168 15.27 11.58 13.76
C ALA A 168 14.64 11.83 12.38
N LEU A 169 14.77 10.86 11.50
CA LEU A 169 14.23 10.91 10.15
C LEU A 169 12.81 10.35 10.14
N SER A 170 11.85 11.18 9.77
CA SER A 170 10.47 10.75 9.58
C SER A 170 10.28 10.23 8.16
N VAL A 171 10.71 8.98 8.00
CA VAL A 171 10.82 8.26 6.72
C VAL A 171 9.48 7.83 6.15
N ALA A 172 9.49 7.51 4.86
CA ALA A 172 8.33 7.04 4.14
C ALA A 172 7.86 5.65 4.61
N VAL A 173 6.54 5.43 4.49
CA VAL A 173 5.94 4.10 4.53
C VAL A 173 5.88 3.60 3.09
N ILE A 174 6.42 2.41 2.82
CA ILE A 174 6.49 1.81 1.49
C ILE A 174 5.71 0.49 1.44
N PRO A 175 5.26 0.04 0.26
CA PRO A 175 4.62 -1.26 0.14
C PRO A 175 5.50 -2.38 0.69
N SER A 176 4.88 -3.41 1.25
CA SER A 176 5.62 -4.57 1.76
C SER A 176 6.43 -5.23 0.64
N ALA A 177 7.61 -5.75 0.96
CA ALA A 177 8.45 -6.54 0.03
C ALA A 177 7.69 -7.71 -0.63
N THR A 178 6.67 -8.26 0.04
CA THR A 178 5.86 -9.38 -0.49
C THR A 178 4.67 -8.93 -1.35
N SER A 179 4.44 -7.62 -1.53
CA SER A 179 3.23 -7.10 -2.21
C SER A 179 3.09 -7.62 -3.63
N ASN A 180 4.19 -7.72 -4.38
CA ASN A 180 4.19 -8.25 -5.76
C ASN A 180 3.84 -9.74 -5.82
N ASP A 181 4.38 -10.54 -4.91
CA ASP A 181 4.11 -11.98 -4.87
C ASP A 181 2.65 -12.26 -4.52
N VAL A 182 2.13 -11.53 -3.54
CA VAL A 182 0.71 -11.61 -3.13
C VAL A 182 -0.22 -11.12 -4.24
N SER A 183 0.15 -10.03 -4.94
CA SER A 183 -0.58 -9.53 -6.10
C SER A 183 -0.69 -10.58 -7.20
N ARG A 184 0.42 -11.24 -7.56
CA ARG A 184 0.44 -12.31 -8.57
C ARG A 184 -0.35 -13.54 -8.12
N PHE A 185 -0.20 -13.94 -6.85
CA PHE A 185 -0.86 -15.13 -6.31
C PHE A 185 -2.38 -14.97 -6.30
N PHE A 186 -2.89 -13.84 -5.83
CA PHE A 186 -4.33 -13.56 -5.75
C PHE A 186 -4.91 -12.90 -7.01
N LYS A 187 -4.07 -12.58 -8.02
CA LYS A 187 -4.44 -11.82 -9.23
C LYS A 187 -5.14 -10.49 -8.91
N ILE A 188 -4.61 -9.76 -7.94
CA ILE A 188 -5.16 -8.47 -7.45
C ILE A 188 -4.27 -7.29 -7.84
N PRO A 189 -4.84 -6.14 -8.25
CA PRO A 189 -4.07 -5.01 -8.76
C PRO A 189 -3.30 -4.26 -7.67
N LEU A 190 -2.19 -3.65 -8.07
CA LEU A 190 -1.47 -2.64 -7.30
C LEU A 190 -1.74 -1.25 -7.89
N SER A 191 -1.77 -0.24 -7.03
CA SER A 191 -1.84 1.16 -7.42
C SER A 191 -0.51 1.63 -8.02
N PRO A 192 -0.46 2.82 -8.66
CA PRO A 192 0.80 3.41 -9.14
C PRO A 192 1.88 3.57 -8.05
N ASP A 193 1.46 3.70 -6.79
CA ASP A 193 2.33 3.81 -5.63
C ASP A 193 2.84 2.45 -5.09
N GLY A 194 2.40 1.35 -5.72
CA GLY A 194 2.80 -0.02 -5.39
C GLY A 194 2.03 -0.67 -4.23
N PHE A 195 1.05 0.02 -3.63
CA PHE A 195 0.13 -0.57 -2.64
C PHE A 195 -1.02 -1.31 -3.32
N PHE A 196 -1.81 -2.09 -2.58
CA PHE A 196 -2.97 -2.75 -3.16
C PHE A 196 -4.08 -1.76 -3.55
N GLN A 197 -4.62 -1.93 -4.75
CA GLN A 197 -5.69 -1.08 -5.28
C GLN A 197 -7.06 -1.70 -4.98
N GLU A 198 -7.90 -0.92 -4.32
CA GLU A 198 -9.28 -1.25 -4.02
C GLU A 198 -10.18 -1.17 -5.28
N ALA A 199 -11.34 -1.82 -5.21
CA ALA A 199 -12.30 -1.83 -6.32
C ALA A 199 -12.85 -0.43 -6.63
N HIS A 200 -13.14 0.36 -5.59
CA HIS A 200 -13.60 1.73 -5.76
C HIS A 200 -13.40 2.55 -4.48
N VAL A 201 -12.69 3.68 -4.57
CA VAL A 201 -12.30 4.61 -3.49
C VAL A 201 -13.37 4.91 -2.43
N LYS A 202 -14.65 5.00 -2.83
CA LYS A 202 -15.79 5.33 -1.95
C LYS A 202 -16.74 4.17 -1.69
N LEU A 203 -17.21 3.51 -2.76
CA LEU A 203 -18.26 2.50 -2.69
C LEU A 203 -17.77 1.14 -2.17
N ARG A 204 -16.52 0.78 -2.48
CA ARG A 204 -15.94 -0.52 -2.16
C ARG A 204 -14.47 -0.38 -1.73
N PRO A 205 -14.19 0.34 -0.62
CA PRO A 205 -12.82 0.74 -0.24
C PRO A 205 -12.01 -0.38 0.42
N VAL A 206 -12.61 -1.55 0.66
CA VAL A 206 -11.97 -2.71 1.28
C VAL A 206 -12.13 -3.98 0.44
N ASP A 207 -12.71 -3.84 -0.76
CA ASP A 207 -12.89 -4.95 -1.70
C ASP A 207 -11.84 -4.83 -2.81
N PHE A 208 -11.46 -5.95 -3.39
CA PHE A 208 -10.86 -5.97 -4.72
C PHE A 208 -11.93 -6.08 -5.82
N GLY A 209 -11.53 -5.82 -7.06
CA GLY A 209 -12.35 -6.15 -8.23
C GLY A 209 -12.66 -7.65 -8.28
N ALA A 210 -11.69 -8.48 -7.88
CA ALA A 210 -11.88 -9.91 -7.69
C ALA A 210 -12.76 -10.21 -6.45
N GLU A 211 -13.83 -10.96 -6.66
CA GLU A 211 -14.72 -11.37 -5.58
C GLU A 211 -14.06 -12.35 -4.61
N GLY A 212 -14.45 -12.29 -3.33
CA GLY A 212 -13.89 -13.15 -2.28
C GLY A 212 -12.51 -12.73 -1.77
N VAL A 213 -11.90 -11.69 -2.34
CA VAL A 213 -10.64 -11.11 -1.84
C VAL A 213 -10.90 -9.69 -1.33
N TYR A 214 -10.43 -9.41 -0.13
CA TYR A 214 -10.62 -8.14 0.57
C TYR A 214 -9.28 -7.58 1.06
N LEU A 215 -9.29 -6.33 1.48
CA LEU A 215 -8.09 -5.56 1.78
C LEU A 215 -8.27 -4.74 3.06
N CYS A 216 -7.27 -4.72 3.94
CA CYS A 216 -7.25 -3.82 5.09
C CYS A 216 -5.84 -3.39 5.53
N GLY A 217 -5.79 -2.41 6.41
CA GLY A 217 -4.54 -1.95 7.03
C GLY A 217 -3.61 -1.23 6.05
N THR A 218 -2.31 -1.18 6.38
CA THR A 218 -1.33 -0.41 5.60
C THR A 218 -0.95 -1.06 4.26
N ALA A 219 -1.37 -2.30 4.01
CA ALA A 219 -1.25 -2.96 2.71
C ALA A 219 -1.95 -2.16 1.59
N HIS A 220 -3.01 -1.43 1.94
CA HIS A 220 -3.79 -0.61 1.01
C HIS A 220 -3.15 0.78 0.78
N TYR A 221 -2.68 1.45 1.83
CA TYR A 221 -1.93 2.71 1.78
C TYR A 221 -1.54 3.14 3.21
N PRO A 222 -0.60 4.09 3.38
CA PRO A 222 -0.19 4.57 4.70
C PRO A 222 -1.36 5.17 5.49
N LYS A 223 -1.61 4.68 6.71
CA LYS A 223 -2.72 5.13 7.54
C LYS A 223 -2.45 4.90 9.01
N HIS A 224 -3.25 5.52 9.85
CA HIS A 224 -3.14 5.36 11.28
C HIS A 224 -3.81 4.08 11.77
N ILE A 225 -3.44 3.67 12.98
CA ILE A 225 -3.94 2.45 13.62
C ILE A 225 -5.47 2.44 13.68
N SER A 226 -6.12 3.54 14.05
CA SER A 226 -7.58 3.63 14.11
C SER A 226 -8.24 3.38 12.74
N GLU A 227 -7.67 3.91 11.67
CA GLU A 227 -8.16 3.68 10.30
C GLU A 227 -7.92 2.24 9.85
N ALA A 228 -6.77 1.66 10.22
CA ALA A 228 -6.46 0.26 9.94
C ALA A 228 -7.44 -0.69 10.64
N ILE A 229 -7.78 -0.42 11.91
CA ILE A 229 -8.79 -1.16 12.67
C ILE A 229 -10.16 -1.02 12.01
N SER A 230 -10.58 0.20 11.67
CA SER A 230 -11.87 0.42 10.98
C SER A 230 -11.94 -0.30 9.64
N GLN A 231 -10.86 -0.30 8.84
CA GLN A 231 -10.81 -1.07 7.60
C GLN A 231 -10.84 -2.57 7.85
N ALA A 232 -10.22 -3.08 8.92
CA ALA A 232 -10.26 -4.50 9.27
C ALA A 232 -11.69 -4.94 9.59
N TYR A 233 -12.45 -4.14 10.35
CA TYR A 233 -13.88 -4.38 10.59
C TYR A 233 -14.69 -4.32 9.29
N GLY A 234 -14.40 -3.34 8.41
CA GLY A 234 -15.03 -3.26 7.09
C GLY A 234 -14.79 -4.52 6.26
N ALA A 235 -13.54 -4.95 6.12
CA ALA A 235 -13.17 -6.16 5.38
C ALA A 235 -13.82 -7.42 5.97
N ALA A 236 -13.83 -7.55 7.30
CA ALA A 236 -14.52 -8.66 7.97
C ALA A 236 -16.03 -8.66 7.68
N GLY A 237 -16.70 -7.52 7.73
CA GLY A 237 -18.13 -7.40 7.40
C GLY A 237 -18.43 -7.78 5.95
N ARG A 238 -17.56 -7.38 5.01
CA ARG A 238 -17.67 -7.75 3.59
C ARG A 238 -17.44 -9.24 3.37
N ALA A 239 -16.43 -9.83 4.01
CA ALA A 239 -16.20 -11.27 3.97
C ALA A 239 -17.37 -12.07 4.56
N LEU A 240 -17.93 -11.62 5.70
CA LEU A 240 -19.11 -12.25 6.30
C LEU A 240 -20.35 -12.18 5.39
N THR A 241 -20.50 -11.12 4.60
CA THR A 241 -21.61 -11.01 3.63
C THR A 241 -21.55 -12.13 2.59
N LEU A 242 -20.34 -12.52 2.17
CA LEU A 242 -20.12 -13.66 1.28
C LEU A 242 -20.33 -14.99 2.01
N LEU A 243 -19.67 -15.15 3.17
CA LEU A 243 -19.62 -16.42 3.91
C LEU A 243 -20.93 -16.79 4.62
N SER A 244 -21.85 -15.84 4.81
CA SER A 244 -23.17 -16.06 5.42
C SER A 244 -24.19 -16.65 4.45
N ARG A 245 -23.81 -16.87 3.19
CA ARG A 245 -24.67 -17.45 2.16
C ARG A 245 -24.10 -18.79 1.72
N ASP A 246 -24.97 -19.78 1.55
CA ASP A 246 -24.59 -21.11 1.04
C ASP A 246 -24.22 -21.06 -0.45
N THR A 247 -24.74 -20.06 -1.17
CA THR A 247 -24.54 -19.89 -2.62
C THR A 247 -24.24 -18.45 -2.98
N VAL A 248 -23.42 -18.29 -4.02
CA VAL A 248 -23.06 -16.98 -4.60
C VAL A 248 -23.53 -16.90 -6.04
N VAL A 249 -23.96 -15.71 -6.45
CA VAL A 249 -24.32 -15.45 -7.85
C VAL A 249 -23.05 -15.02 -8.57
N ALA A 250 -22.57 -15.87 -9.48
CA ALA A 250 -21.46 -15.55 -10.37
C ALA A 250 -21.96 -14.85 -11.65
N SER A 251 -21.05 -14.20 -12.37
CA SER A 251 -21.37 -13.62 -13.68
C SER A 251 -21.90 -14.67 -14.65
N GLY A 252 -22.91 -14.30 -15.44
CA GLY A 252 -23.43 -15.11 -16.55
C GLY A 252 -22.58 -15.03 -17.82
N SER A 253 -21.61 -14.11 -17.89
CA SER A 253 -20.64 -13.99 -18.98
C SER A 253 -19.58 -15.08 -18.90
N VAL A 254 -20.01 -16.33 -19.12
CA VAL A 254 -19.16 -17.52 -19.16
C VAL A 254 -19.08 -18.06 -20.57
N CYS A 255 -18.01 -18.79 -20.86
CA CYS A 255 -17.87 -19.47 -22.14
C CYS A 255 -18.77 -20.72 -22.19
N ASP A 256 -19.29 -21.03 -23.38
CA ASP A 256 -20.17 -22.16 -23.65
C ASP A 256 -19.73 -22.87 -24.93
N VAL A 257 -19.85 -24.20 -24.99
CA VAL A 257 -19.33 -25.02 -26.09
C VAL A 257 -20.48 -25.65 -26.88
N ASP A 258 -20.54 -25.35 -28.17
CA ASP A 258 -21.31 -26.05 -29.18
C ASP A 258 -20.63 -27.38 -29.54
N GLU A 259 -21.16 -28.47 -28.97
CA GLU A 259 -20.64 -29.83 -29.17
C GLU A 259 -20.63 -30.27 -30.64
N SER A 260 -21.56 -29.77 -31.45
CA SER A 260 -21.66 -30.16 -32.85
C SER A 260 -20.46 -29.68 -33.67
N LYS A 261 -19.87 -28.54 -33.27
CA LYS A 261 -18.70 -27.93 -33.92
C LYS A 261 -17.38 -28.34 -33.28
N CYS A 262 -17.41 -28.79 -32.03
CA CYS A 262 -16.21 -29.12 -31.29
C CYS A 262 -15.50 -30.35 -31.88
N VAL A 263 -14.26 -30.17 -32.33
CA VAL A 263 -13.38 -31.22 -32.89
C VAL A 263 -12.38 -31.79 -31.86
N SER A 264 -12.51 -31.41 -30.59
CA SER A 264 -11.69 -31.94 -29.49
C SER A 264 -10.17 -31.81 -29.65
N CYS A 265 -9.74 -30.67 -30.21
CA CYS A 265 -8.33 -30.33 -30.40
C CYS A 265 -7.59 -29.92 -29.11
N GLY A 266 -8.32 -29.47 -28.07
CA GLY A 266 -7.75 -29.14 -26.75
C GLY A 266 -7.10 -27.76 -26.63
N ALA A 267 -7.14 -26.93 -27.68
CA ALA A 267 -6.59 -25.56 -27.64
C ALA A 267 -7.22 -24.71 -26.52
N CYS A 268 -8.54 -24.77 -26.37
CA CYS A 268 -9.28 -24.05 -25.32
C CYS A 268 -8.86 -24.43 -23.90
N ILE A 269 -8.57 -25.72 -23.65
CA ILE A 269 -8.11 -26.22 -22.34
C ILE A 269 -6.73 -25.65 -22.01
N THR A 270 -5.84 -25.63 -23.00
CA THR A 270 -4.45 -25.19 -22.82
C THR A 270 -4.33 -23.73 -22.42
N VAL A 271 -5.22 -22.87 -22.93
CA VAL A 271 -5.19 -21.42 -22.65
C VAL A 271 -5.96 -21.02 -21.38
N CYS A 272 -6.75 -21.92 -20.78
CA CYS A 272 -7.57 -21.59 -19.62
C CYS A 272 -6.73 -21.51 -18.34
N THR A 273 -6.44 -20.29 -17.86
CA THR A 273 -5.65 -20.08 -16.62
C THR A 273 -6.39 -20.41 -15.33
N TYR A 274 -7.66 -20.85 -15.42
CA TYR A 274 -8.53 -21.16 -14.29
C TYR A 274 -8.91 -22.64 -14.21
N GLY A 275 -8.47 -23.46 -15.18
CA GLY A 275 -8.84 -24.88 -15.23
C GLY A 275 -10.35 -25.09 -15.42
N ALA A 276 -11.04 -24.15 -16.08
CA ALA A 276 -12.49 -24.18 -16.23
C ALA A 276 -12.97 -25.10 -17.37
N ILE A 277 -12.06 -25.63 -18.20
CA ILE A 277 -12.42 -26.39 -19.39
C ILE A 277 -11.82 -27.77 -19.30
N GLU A 278 -12.64 -28.80 -19.51
CA GLU A 278 -12.22 -30.20 -19.54
C GLU A 278 -12.88 -30.95 -20.69
N PHE A 279 -12.37 -32.13 -20.99
CA PHE A 279 -13.03 -33.04 -21.91
C PHE A 279 -13.98 -33.96 -21.16
N TYR A 280 -15.11 -34.26 -21.80
CA TYR A 280 -16.04 -35.27 -21.34
C TYR A 280 -16.58 -36.08 -22.52
N GLU A 281 -17.06 -37.29 -22.25
CA GLU A 281 -17.60 -38.17 -23.28
C GLU A 281 -19.08 -37.86 -23.51
N THR A 282 -19.44 -37.64 -24.78
CA THR A 282 -20.83 -37.41 -25.22
C THR A 282 -21.23 -38.46 -26.25
N PRO A 283 -22.52 -38.62 -26.58
CA PRO A 283 -22.96 -39.49 -27.67
C PRO A 283 -22.33 -39.14 -29.03
N GLN A 284 -21.81 -37.93 -29.19
CA GLN A 284 -21.15 -37.44 -30.41
C GLN A 284 -19.62 -37.58 -30.34
N GLY A 285 -19.12 -38.35 -29.36
CA GLY A 285 -17.70 -38.53 -29.05
C GLY A 285 -17.22 -37.60 -27.93
N ARG A 286 -15.91 -37.62 -27.69
CA ARG A 286 -15.27 -36.73 -26.71
C ARG A 286 -15.48 -35.27 -27.12
N LYS A 287 -15.93 -34.40 -26.21
CA LYS A 287 -16.16 -32.96 -26.44
C LYS A 287 -15.64 -32.12 -25.26
N ALA A 288 -15.33 -30.85 -25.51
CA ALA A 288 -14.98 -29.92 -24.46
C ALA A 288 -16.23 -29.41 -23.74
N THR A 289 -16.15 -29.22 -22.43
CA THR A 289 -17.18 -28.58 -21.60
C THR A 289 -16.56 -27.52 -20.72
N VAL A 290 -17.33 -26.50 -20.36
CA VAL A 290 -16.89 -25.40 -19.50
C VAL A 290 -17.61 -25.51 -18.17
N ASN A 291 -16.87 -25.56 -17.07
CA ASN A 291 -17.40 -25.38 -15.73
C ASN A 291 -17.71 -23.88 -15.53
N PRO A 292 -19.00 -23.48 -15.46
CA PRO A 292 -19.37 -22.08 -15.37
C PRO A 292 -18.94 -21.42 -14.05
N VAL A 293 -18.68 -22.22 -13.00
CA VAL A 293 -18.24 -21.71 -11.69
C VAL A 293 -16.77 -21.25 -11.73
N LEU A 294 -15.94 -21.94 -12.53
CA LEU A 294 -14.51 -21.64 -12.65
C LEU A 294 -14.23 -20.61 -13.75
N CYS A 295 -15.12 -20.48 -14.74
CA CYS A 295 -14.94 -19.57 -15.86
C CYS A 295 -15.02 -18.10 -15.39
N LYS A 296 -13.97 -17.32 -15.66
CA LYS A 296 -13.93 -15.86 -15.38
C LYS A 296 -14.36 -14.99 -16.56
N GLY A 297 -14.76 -15.60 -17.68
CA GLY A 297 -15.31 -14.87 -18.83
C GLY A 297 -14.29 -14.01 -19.57
N ASP A 298 -13.01 -14.42 -19.61
CA ASP A 298 -11.95 -13.63 -20.27
C ASP A 298 -11.96 -13.73 -21.81
N GLY A 299 -12.60 -14.76 -22.38
CA GLY A 299 -12.67 -14.96 -23.82
C GLY A 299 -11.35 -15.40 -24.48
N LEU A 300 -10.39 -15.95 -23.72
CA LEU A 300 -9.18 -16.49 -24.35
C LEU A 300 -9.44 -17.80 -25.11
N CYS A 301 -10.43 -18.57 -24.66
CA CYS A 301 -10.71 -19.87 -25.25
C CYS A 301 -11.51 -19.81 -26.57
N ASN A 302 -12.40 -18.83 -26.76
CA ASN A 302 -13.12 -18.63 -28.03
C ASN A 302 -12.24 -18.01 -29.10
N THR A 303 -11.32 -17.13 -28.74
CA THR A 303 -10.36 -16.55 -29.69
C THR A 303 -9.42 -17.59 -30.31
N VAL A 304 -9.05 -18.65 -29.58
CA VAL A 304 -8.20 -19.74 -30.10
C VAL A 304 -8.97 -20.90 -30.74
N CYS A 305 -10.30 -20.87 -30.72
CA CYS A 305 -11.11 -21.96 -31.24
C CYS A 305 -11.23 -21.90 -32.76
N THR A 306 -10.49 -22.76 -33.46
CA THR A 306 -10.46 -22.79 -34.94
C THR A 306 -11.78 -23.18 -35.60
N THR A 307 -12.74 -23.68 -34.84
CA THR A 307 -14.06 -24.14 -35.33
C THR A 307 -15.19 -23.23 -34.85
N SER A 308 -14.88 -22.16 -34.13
CA SER A 308 -15.87 -21.29 -33.47
C SER A 308 -16.89 -22.08 -32.65
N ALA A 309 -16.44 -23.19 -32.06
CA ALA A 309 -17.26 -24.08 -31.25
C ALA A 309 -17.47 -23.56 -29.83
N ILE A 310 -16.68 -22.59 -29.37
CA ILE A 310 -16.85 -21.99 -28.04
C ILE A 310 -17.11 -20.51 -28.20
N SER A 311 -18.07 -19.99 -27.44
CA SER A 311 -18.47 -18.58 -27.48
C SER A 311 -18.57 -18.02 -26.06
N LEU A 312 -18.27 -16.74 -25.88
CA LEU A 312 -18.44 -16.04 -24.61
C LEU A 312 -19.84 -15.42 -24.57
N LYS A 313 -20.68 -15.84 -23.61
CA LYS A 313 -22.01 -15.24 -23.42
C LYS A 313 -21.89 -13.74 -23.15
N HIS A 314 -22.79 -12.94 -23.75
CA HIS A 314 -22.79 -11.47 -23.77
C HIS A 314 -21.68 -10.80 -24.60
N TYR A 315 -20.80 -11.59 -25.21
CA TYR A 315 -19.73 -11.13 -26.11
C TYR A 315 -19.60 -12.09 -27.30
N THR A 316 -20.74 -12.53 -27.83
CA THR A 316 -20.77 -13.41 -29.01
C THR A 316 -20.34 -12.65 -30.26
N ASP A 317 -19.87 -13.38 -31.26
CA ASP A 317 -19.47 -12.79 -32.55
C ASP A 317 -20.61 -11.96 -33.14
N GLU A 318 -21.85 -12.45 -33.08
CA GLU A 318 -23.04 -11.73 -33.55
C GLU A 318 -23.26 -10.41 -32.79
N GLU A 319 -23.20 -10.43 -31.45
CA GLU A 319 -23.34 -9.21 -30.64
C GLU A 319 -22.23 -8.19 -30.95
N ILE A 320 -20.99 -8.64 -31.13
CA ILE A 320 -19.85 -7.78 -31.45
C ILE A 320 -19.97 -7.21 -32.86
N PHE A 321 -20.31 -8.04 -33.86
CA PHE A 321 -20.51 -7.57 -35.23
C PHE A 321 -21.66 -6.57 -35.32
N ASN A 322 -22.77 -6.81 -34.63
CA ASN A 322 -23.87 -5.85 -34.55
C ASN A 322 -23.43 -4.50 -33.93
N GLN A 323 -22.54 -4.52 -32.93
CA GLN A 323 -21.96 -3.28 -32.37
C GLN A 323 -21.06 -2.55 -33.38
N ILE A 324 -20.27 -3.31 -34.16
CA ILE A 324 -19.39 -2.75 -35.21
C ILE A 324 -20.24 -2.12 -36.32
N ASP A 325 -21.24 -2.84 -36.82
CA ASP A 325 -22.13 -2.37 -37.89
C ASP A 325 -22.93 -1.13 -37.47
N ALA A 326 -23.36 -1.07 -36.20
CA ALA A 326 -24.01 0.11 -35.64
C ALA A 326 -23.07 1.32 -35.52
N ALA A 327 -21.77 1.11 -35.27
CA ALA A 327 -20.76 2.16 -35.21
C ALA A 327 -20.35 2.67 -36.60
N TYR A 328 -20.41 1.79 -37.61
CA TYR A 328 -20.09 2.09 -39.00
C TYR A 328 -21.23 1.71 -39.95
N PRO A 329 -22.40 2.36 -39.84
CA PRO A 329 -23.54 2.03 -40.68
C PRO A 329 -23.15 2.23 -42.16
N ALA A 330 -23.38 1.20 -42.97
CA ALA A 330 -23.20 1.30 -44.41
C ALA A 330 -24.06 2.46 -44.94
N VAL A 331 -23.41 3.41 -45.62
CA VAL A 331 -24.06 4.58 -46.26
C VAL A 331 -25.02 4.12 -47.35
#